data_AF-A0A818NSL8-F1
#
_entry.id   AF-A0A818NSL8-F1
#
_cell.length_a   1.000
_cell.length_b   1.000
_cell.length_c   1.000
_cell.angle_alpha   90.00
_cell.angle_beta   90.00
_cell.angle_gamma   90.00
#
_symmetry.space_group_name_H-M   'P 1'
#
loop_
_entity.id
_entity.type
_entity.pdbx_description
1 polymer ?
#
loop_
_entity_poly.entity_id
_entity_poly.type
_entity_poly.pdbx_seq_one_letter_code
_entity_poly.pdbx_strand_id
1 'polypeptide(L)'
;MKALILAPTSKLAIQISSAIEKMAQFYYILKLLMLYINITISIVFGQFLTESIGIGTQGTVKGWSCLQHGIDLSQVRICCVDEADVIMLTYGFEKVCVHLVRSANPSVCRMILFPAKYFDEVNVFAREIVKDQIVLRLKDEKQTLHNITQFFIRCYDQQQNI
;
A
#
# COMPACT_ATOMS: atom_id res chain seq x y z
N MET A 1 -17.82 0.39 -0.61
CA MET A 1 -16.39 0.02 -0.69
C MET A 1 -16.15 -1.45 -0.35
N LYS A 2 -15.39 -2.19 -1.19
CA LYS A 2 -15.01 -3.60 -0.96
C LYS A 2 -13.50 -3.79 -0.77
N ALA A 3 -12.68 -2.95 -1.38
CA ALA A 3 -11.24 -2.92 -1.16
C ALA A 3 -10.80 -1.51 -0.72
N LEU A 4 -9.79 -1.44 0.14
CA LEU A 4 -9.12 -0.21 0.57
C LEU A 4 -7.61 -0.36 0.39
N ILE A 5 -6.97 0.64 -0.21
CA ILE A 5 -5.52 0.73 -0.33
C ILE A 5 -5.05 2.00 0.36
N LEU A 6 -4.22 1.85 1.38
CA LEU A 6 -3.58 2.91 2.13
C LEU A 6 -2.17 3.13 1.58
N ALA A 7 -1.88 4.35 1.16
CA ALA A 7 -0.56 4.77 0.67
C ALA A 7 0.00 5.90 1.55
N PRO A 8 1.32 5.96 1.79
CA PRO A 8 1.88 6.94 2.72
C PRO A 8 1.78 8.39 2.22
N THR A 9 1.71 8.59 0.90
CA THR A 9 1.65 9.92 0.27
C THR A 9 0.61 9.98 -0.84
N SER A 10 0.09 11.18 -1.13
CA SER A 10 -0.84 11.39 -2.24
C SER A 10 -0.20 11.06 -3.59
N LYS A 11 1.11 11.28 -3.76
CA LYS A 11 1.83 10.93 -4.99
C LYS A 11 1.78 9.42 -5.26
N LEU A 12 2.00 8.60 -4.24
CA LEU A 12 1.92 7.14 -4.36
C LEU A 12 0.48 6.69 -4.59
N ALA A 13 -0.49 7.29 -3.90
CA ALA A 13 -1.91 7.01 -4.12
C ALA A 13 -2.34 7.28 -5.58
N ILE A 14 -1.82 8.35 -6.21
CA ILE A 14 -2.04 8.64 -7.64
C ILE A 14 -1.43 7.55 -8.52
N GLN A 15 -0.21 7.10 -8.22
CA GLN A 15 0.48 6.06 -9.00
C GLN A 15 -0.26 4.73 -8.93
N ILE A 16 -0.68 4.32 -7.73
CA ILE A 16 -1.49 3.12 -7.49
C ILE A 16 -2.81 3.22 -8.26
N SER A 17 -3.49 4.36 -8.18
CA SER A 17 -4.76 4.57 -8.89
C SER A 17 -4.60 4.46 -10.40
N SER A 18 -3.57 5.10 -10.96
CA SER A 18 -3.28 5.01 -12.40
C SER A 18 -2.95 3.57 -12.83
N ALA A 19 -2.23 2.81 -12.00
CA ALA A 19 -1.95 1.41 -12.27
C ALA A 19 -3.25 0.56 -12.26
N ILE A 20 -4.12 0.78 -11.28
CA ILE A 20 -5.41 0.08 -11.18
C ILE A 20 -6.33 0.45 -12.35
N GLU A 21 -6.40 1.71 -12.75
CA GLU A 21 -7.18 2.14 -13.92
C GLU A 21 -6.73 1.43 -15.19
N LYS A 22 -5.42 1.30 -15.41
CA LYS A 22 -4.86 0.55 -16.55
C LYS A 22 -5.22 -0.93 -16.48
N MET A 23 -5.15 -1.54 -15.31
CA MET A 23 -5.55 -2.94 -15.11
C MET A 23 -7.07 -3.14 -15.28
N ALA A 24 -7.87 -2.16 -14.87
CA ALA A 24 -9.32 -2.18 -14.90
C ALA A 24 -9.92 -1.63 -16.20
N GLN A 25 -9.12 -1.32 -17.23
CA GLN A 25 -9.57 -0.68 -18.47
C GLN A 25 -10.71 -1.42 -19.20
N PHE A 26 -10.86 -2.73 -18.97
CA PHE A 26 -11.91 -3.57 -19.55
C PHE A 26 -13.02 -3.94 -18.54
N TYR A 27 -12.99 -3.38 -17.33
CA TYR A 27 -13.92 -3.66 -16.23
C TYR A 27 -14.77 -2.43 -15.89
N TYR A 28 -15.78 -2.15 -16.73
CA TYR A 28 -16.64 -0.96 -16.63
C TYR A 28 -17.45 -0.82 -15.32
N ILE A 29 -17.59 -1.90 -14.55
CA ILE A 29 -18.34 -1.91 -13.27
C ILE A 29 -17.46 -1.37 -12.12
N LEU A 30 -16.14 -1.37 -12.29
CA LEU A 30 -15.22 -1.03 -11.22
C LEU A 30 -15.15 0.50 -11.06
N LYS A 31 -15.67 0.98 -9.93
CA LYS A 31 -15.57 2.39 -9.53
C LYS A 31 -14.44 2.57 -8.50
N LEU A 32 -13.62 3.60 -8.71
CA LEU A 32 -12.54 4.01 -7.81
C LEU A 32 -12.94 5.25 -7.02
N LEU A 33 -12.63 5.24 -5.72
CA LEU A 33 -12.75 6.39 -4.83
C LEU A 33 -11.36 6.90 -4.44
N MET A 34 -11.04 8.12 -4.85
CA MET A 34 -9.73 8.76 -4.61
C MET A 34 -9.74 9.60 -3.33
N LEU A 35 -9.29 9.03 -2.22
CA LEU A 35 -9.20 9.63 -0.89
C LEU A 35 -7.82 10.29 -0.66
N TYR A 36 -7.35 11.06 -1.63
CA TYR A 36 -6.10 11.83 -1.53
C TYR A 36 -6.20 13.19 -2.22
N ILE A 37 -7.32 13.46 -2.90
CA ILE A 37 -7.67 14.75 -3.47
C ILE A 37 -8.56 15.45 -2.45
N ASN A 38 -8.26 16.70 -2.13
CA ASN A 38 -9.18 17.54 -1.34
C ASN A 38 -10.38 17.90 -2.21
N ILE A 39 -11.31 16.96 -2.33
CA ILE A 39 -12.60 17.20 -2.97
C ILE A 39 -13.58 17.55 -1.86
N THR A 40 -14.17 18.74 -1.92
CA THR A 40 -15.34 19.07 -1.13
C THR A 40 -16.54 18.32 -1.73
N ILE A 41 -16.67 17.03 -1.43
CA ILE A 41 -17.89 16.30 -1.72
C ILE A 41 -18.81 16.51 -0.53
N SER A 42 -19.89 17.26 -0.73
CA SER A 42 -20.98 17.32 0.22
C SER A 42 -21.73 15.99 0.17
N ILE A 43 -21.35 15.05 1.04
CA ILE A 43 -22.10 13.81 1.23
C ILE A 43 -23.30 14.13 2.12
N VAL A 44 -24.49 13.70 1.71
CA VAL A 44 -25.68 13.77 2.56
C VAL A 44 -25.46 12.86 3.77
N PHE A 45 -25.65 13.40 4.97
CA PHE A 45 -25.44 12.67 6.22
C PHE A 45 -26.17 11.31 6.20
N GLY A 46 -25.44 10.22 6.44
CA GLY A 46 -25.97 8.85 6.41
C GLY A 46 -25.90 8.14 5.05
N GLN A 47 -25.45 8.80 3.98
CA GLN A 47 -25.14 8.11 2.72
C GLN A 47 -23.66 7.72 2.66
N PHE A 48 -23.40 6.47 2.26
CA PHE A 48 -22.04 5.98 2.04
C PHE A 48 -21.73 5.91 0.56
N LEU A 49 -20.47 6.16 0.23
CA LEU A 49 -20.00 6.04 -1.13
C LEU A 49 -19.96 4.56 -1.58
N THR A 50 -20.41 4.31 -2.81
CA THR A 50 -20.71 2.96 -3.34
C THR A 50 -19.59 2.36 -4.17
N GLU A 51 -18.44 3.02 -4.26
CA GLU A 51 -17.31 2.58 -5.08
C GLU A 51 -16.78 1.24 -4.61
N SER A 52 -16.15 0.52 -5.54
CA SER A 52 -15.64 -0.82 -5.29
C SER A 52 -14.31 -0.76 -4.55
N ILE A 53 -13.44 0.20 -4.90
CA ILE A 53 -12.09 0.32 -4.36
C ILE A 53 -11.84 1.75 -3.90
N GLY A 54 -11.43 1.93 -2.65
CA GLY A 54 -10.90 3.21 -2.16
C GLY A 54 -9.38 3.20 -2.14
N ILE A 55 -8.78 4.31 -2.58
CA ILE A 55 -7.32 4.49 -2.61
C ILE A 55 -7.04 5.84 -1.98
N GLY A 56 -6.19 5.89 -0.95
CA GLY A 56 -5.94 7.16 -0.28
C GLY A 56 -4.82 7.13 0.75
N THR A 57 -4.55 8.32 1.29
CA THR A 57 -3.64 8.46 2.42
C THR A 57 -4.37 8.19 3.72
N GLN A 58 -3.67 7.59 4.68
CA GLN A 58 -4.20 7.25 6.01
C GLN A 58 -4.88 8.44 6.70
N GLY A 59 -4.34 9.66 6.57
CA GLY A 59 -4.93 10.87 7.14
C GLY A 59 -6.28 11.22 6.52
N THR A 60 -6.34 11.24 5.18
CA THR A 60 -7.58 11.55 4.47
C THR A 60 -8.62 10.46 4.69
N VAL A 61 -8.26 9.18 4.56
CA VAL A 61 -9.18 8.06 4.82
C VAL A 61 -9.78 8.13 6.23
N LYS A 62 -8.97 8.46 7.25
CA LYS A 62 -9.47 8.69 8.62
C LYS A 62 -10.46 9.85 8.68
N GLY A 63 -10.18 10.96 8.01
CA GLY A 63 -11.12 12.08 7.91
C GLY A 63 -12.47 11.66 7.33
N TRP A 64 -12.46 10.91 6.23
CA TRP A 64 -13.68 10.45 5.57
C TRP A 64 -14.46 9.40 6.39
N SER A 65 -13.76 8.54 7.12
CA SER A 65 -14.39 7.51 7.96
C SER A 65 -14.96 8.08 9.26
N CYS A 66 -14.18 8.92 9.96
CA CYS A 66 -14.52 9.34 11.32
C CYS A 66 -15.22 10.70 11.40
N LEU A 67 -14.87 11.66 10.53
CA LEU A 67 -15.37 13.03 10.63
C LEU A 67 -16.51 13.29 9.64
N GLN A 68 -16.37 12.82 8.40
CA GLN A 68 -17.37 13.03 7.35
C GLN A 68 -18.41 11.92 7.29
N HIS A 69 -18.16 10.77 7.94
CA HIS A 69 -18.99 9.57 7.87
C HIS A 69 -19.35 9.15 6.42
N GLY A 70 -18.45 9.43 5.48
CA GLY A 70 -18.67 9.18 4.05
C GLY A 70 -18.30 7.79 3.58
N ILE A 71 -17.49 7.08 4.37
CA ILE A 71 -17.06 5.71 4.08
C ILE A 71 -17.30 4.80 5.29
N ASP A 72 -17.87 3.63 5.01
CA ASP A 72 -18.02 2.55 5.98
C ASP A 72 -16.92 1.50 5.73
N LEU A 73 -16.02 1.37 6.70
CA LEU A 73 -14.91 0.41 6.66
C LEU A 73 -15.33 -1.01 7.07
N SER A 74 -16.50 -1.18 7.70
CA SER A 74 -16.97 -2.50 8.17
C SER A 74 -17.22 -3.48 7.01
N GLN A 75 -17.47 -2.96 5.81
CA GLN A 75 -17.77 -3.72 4.59
C GLN A 75 -16.54 -4.02 3.73
N VAL A 76 -15.37 -3.52 4.12
CA VAL A 76 -14.10 -3.77 3.41
C VAL A 76 -13.71 -5.23 3.59
N ARG A 77 -13.44 -5.90 2.46
CA ARG A 77 -13.03 -7.31 2.39
C ARG A 77 -11.53 -7.47 2.17
N ILE A 78 -10.89 -6.48 1.58
CA ILE A 78 -9.45 -6.46 1.32
C ILE A 78 -8.93 -5.09 1.73
N CYS A 79 -7.96 -5.07 2.63
CA CYS A 79 -7.25 -3.86 3.00
C CYS A 79 -5.77 -4.07 2.73
N CYS A 80 -5.18 -3.15 1.96
CA CYS A 80 -3.79 -3.15 1.57
C CYS A 80 -3.10 -1.93 2.17
N VAL A 81 -1.91 -2.13 2.73
CA VAL A 81 -1.03 -1.05 3.18
C VAL A 81 0.24 -1.13 2.33
N ASP A 82 0.42 -0.15 1.47
CA ASP A 82 1.55 -0.06 0.55
C ASP A 82 2.69 0.80 1.13
N GLU A 83 3.92 0.55 0.70
CA GLU A 83 5.16 1.17 1.20
C GLU A 83 5.18 1.31 2.74
N ALA A 84 4.91 0.20 3.43
CA ALA A 84 4.74 0.22 4.89
C ALA A 84 6.00 0.64 5.65
N ASP A 85 7.18 0.46 5.06
CA ASP A 85 8.44 1.00 5.56
C ASP A 85 8.44 2.53 5.61
N VAL A 86 7.86 3.21 4.62
CA VAL A 86 7.73 4.68 4.61
C VAL A 86 6.71 5.14 5.66
N ILE A 87 5.64 4.37 5.88
CA ILE A 87 4.67 4.63 6.95
C ILE A 87 5.37 4.58 8.32
N MET A 88 6.25 3.59 8.55
CA MET A 88 6.98 3.47 9.82
C MET A 88 7.98 4.61 10.05
N LEU A 89 8.47 5.26 9.00
CA LEU A 89 9.39 6.40 9.10
C LEU A 89 8.67 7.72 9.40
N THR A 90 7.35 7.78 9.29
CA THR A 90 6.59 9.02 9.46
C THR A 90 5.78 8.98 10.76
N TYR A 91 6.14 9.86 11.69
CA TYR A 91 5.59 9.86 13.04
C TYR A 91 4.05 9.91 13.06
N GLY A 92 3.44 8.92 13.71
CA GLY A 92 2.00 8.84 13.96
C GLY A 92 1.18 8.22 12.83
N PHE A 93 1.76 7.98 11.65
CA PHE A 93 1.05 7.35 10.54
C PHE A 93 0.72 5.88 10.84
N GLU A 94 1.58 5.20 11.58
CA GLU A 94 1.38 3.82 12.06
C GLU A 94 0.11 3.71 12.91
N LYS A 95 -0.09 4.63 13.85
CA LYS A 95 -1.27 4.65 14.74
C LYS A 95 -2.55 4.89 13.96
N VAL A 96 -2.51 5.78 12.97
CA VAL A 96 -3.66 6.05 12.10
C VAL A 96 -3.99 4.80 11.27
N CYS A 97 -2.99 4.12 10.72
CA CYS A 97 -3.20 2.89 9.96
C CYS A 97 -3.78 1.78 10.84
N VAL A 98 -3.23 1.54 12.02
CA VAL A 98 -3.77 0.58 13.00
C VAL A 98 -5.23 0.87 13.31
N HIS A 99 -5.57 2.13 13.55
CA HIS A 99 -6.95 2.54 13.82
C HIS A 99 -7.89 2.21 12.64
N LEU A 100 -7.50 2.58 11.42
CA LEU A 100 -8.29 2.30 10.21
C LEU A 100 -8.48 0.81 9.98
N VAL A 101 -7.42 0.04 10.15
CA VAL A 101 -7.44 -1.43 10.01
C VAL A 101 -8.38 -2.06 11.04
N ARG A 102 -8.32 -1.60 12.30
CA ARG A 102 -9.21 -2.09 13.38
C ARG A 102 -10.68 -1.71 13.17
N SER A 103 -10.95 -0.66 12.40
CA SER A 103 -12.32 -0.29 12.00
C SER A 103 -12.90 -1.20 10.92
N ALA A 104 -12.06 -1.98 10.22
CA ALA A 104 -12.54 -3.02 9.31
C ALA A 104 -12.91 -4.30 10.08
N ASN A 105 -13.87 -5.06 9.58
CA ASN A 105 -14.29 -6.31 10.23
C ASN A 105 -13.20 -7.40 10.06
N PRO A 106 -12.55 -7.87 11.13
CA PRO A 106 -11.46 -8.84 11.03
C PRO A 106 -11.90 -10.24 10.57
N SER A 107 -13.18 -10.60 10.69
CA SER A 107 -13.67 -11.90 10.22
C SER A 107 -13.91 -11.94 8.71
N VAL A 108 -13.89 -10.78 8.05
CA VAL A 108 -14.20 -10.64 6.62
C VAL A 108 -13.04 -10.00 5.85
N CYS A 109 -12.36 -9.03 6.48
CA CYS A 109 -11.28 -8.27 5.87
C CYS A 109 -9.96 -9.05 5.89
N ARG A 110 -9.38 -9.26 4.71
CA ARG A 110 -8.01 -9.76 4.56
C ARG A 110 -7.06 -8.58 4.49
N MET A 111 -6.04 -8.61 5.35
CA MET A 111 -4.98 -7.60 5.38
C MET A 111 -3.80 -8.04 4.51
N ILE A 112 -3.26 -7.11 3.73
CA ILE A 112 -2.06 -7.31 2.91
C ILE A 112 -1.11 -6.13 3.17
N LEU A 113 0.17 -6.43 3.33
CA LEU A 113 1.21 -5.45 3.61
C LEU A 113 2.32 -5.56 2.57
N PHE A 114 2.68 -4.44 1.93
CA PHE A 114 3.79 -4.38 0.96
C PHE A 114 4.85 -3.37 1.43
N PRO A 115 5.82 -3.80 2.26
CA PRO A 115 7.01 -3.00 2.52
C PRO A 115 8.09 -3.26 1.48
N ALA A 116 8.86 -2.23 1.09
CA ALA A 116 10.07 -2.42 0.29
C ALA A 116 11.24 -2.91 1.16
N LYS A 117 11.33 -2.44 2.42
CA LYS A 117 12.33 -2.88 3.40
C LYS A 117 11.67 -3.50 4.63
N TYR A 118 12.25 -4.59 5.13
CA TYR A 118 11.71 -5.31 6.28
C TYR A 118 12.64 -5.22 7.50
N PHE A 119 12.41 -4.22 8.34
CA PHE A 119 13.12 -3.99 9.60
C PHE A 119 12.20 -4.19 10.82
N ASP A 120 12.74 -4.09 12.03
CA ASP A 120 12.04 -4.51 13.25
C ASP A 120 10.73 -3.78 13.50
N GLU A 121 10.68 -2.47 13.27
CA GLU A 121 9.47 -1.67 13.42
C GLU A 121 8.39 -2.09 12.42
N VAL A 122 8.76 -2.38 11.16
CA VAL A 122 7.82 -2.91 10.14
C VAL A 122 7.31 -4.29 10.56
N ASN A 123 8.16 -5.12 11.15
CA ASN A 123 7.79 -6.45 11.64
C ASN A 123 6.84 -6.38 12.84
N VAL A 124 7.07 -5.45 13.77
CA VAL A 124 6.15 -5.17 14.89
C VAL A 124 4.80 -4.70 14.37
N PHE A 125 4.81 -3.74 13.45
CA PHE A 125 3.59 -3.22 12.82
C PHE A 125 2.82 -4.32 12.07
N ALA A 126 3.50 -5.13 11.26
CA ALA A 126 2.88 -6.21 10.50
C ALA A 126 2.12 -7.20 11.41
N ARG A 127 2.73 -7.60 12.53
CA ARG A 127 2.09 -8.47 13.53
C ARG A 127 0.88 -7.82 14.21
N GLU A 128 0.86 -6.50 14.32
CA GLU A 128 -0.25 -5.78 14.93
C GLU A 128 -1.47 -5.73 14.00
N ILE A 129 -1.26 -5.55 12.68
CA ILE A 129 -2.35 -5.34 11.72
C ILE A 129 -2.76 -6.59 10.93
N VAL A 130 -1.87 -7.57 10.79
CA VAL A 130 -2.11 -8.81 10.04
C VAL A 130 -2.10 -10.00 11.01
N LYS A 131 -3.30 -10.52 11.32
CA LYS A 131 -3.43 -11.76 12.08
C LYS A 131 -2.98 -12.95 11.23
N ASP A 132 -2.31 -13.92 11.85
CA ASP A 132 -1.85 -15.16 11.22
C ASP A 132 -1.09 -14.92 9.89
N GLN A 133 -0.15 -13.97 9.92
CA GLN A 133 0.53 -13.48 8.72
C GLN A 133 1.32 -14.59 7.98
N ILE A 134 1.15 -14.64 6.65
CA ILE A 134 2.03 -15.38 5.75
C ILE A 134 3.04 -14.38 5.20
N VAL A 135 4.32 -14.60 5.49
CA VAL A 135 5.39 -13.69 5.06
C VAL A 135 6.07 -14.25 3.81
N LEU A 136 5.88 -13.57 2.69
CA LEU A 136 6.60 -13.82 1.44
C LEU A 136 7.72 -12.80 1.32
N ARG A 137 8.98 -13.27 1.34
CA ARG A 137 10.16 -12.44 1.15
C ARG A 137 10.97 -12.96 -0.02
N LEU A 138 11.33 -12.06 -0.92
CA LEU A 138 12.38 -12.35 -1.88
C LEU A 138 13.67 -12.55 -1.09
N LYS A 139 14.37 -13.64 -1.37
CA LYS A 139 15.65 -13.91 -0.76
C LYS A 139 16.58 -12.78 -1.19
N ASP A 140 17.24 -12.12 -0.24
CA ASP A 140 18.31 -11.21 -0.59
C ASP A 140 19.28 -11.99 -1.49
N GLU A 141 19.39 -11.58 -2.75
CA GLU A 141 20.53 -12.00 -3.56
C GLU A 141 21.72 -11.49 -2.79
N LYS A 142 22.41 -12.38 -2.06
CA LYS A 142 23.73 -12.08 -1.54
C LYS A 142 24.54 -11.72 -2.79
N GLN A 143 24.63 -10.43 -3.13
CA GLN A 143 25.65 -9.93 -4.02
C GLN A 143 26.95 -10.35 -3.36
N THR A 144 27.50 -11.43 -3.88
CA THR A 144 28.82 -12.01 -3.61
C THR A 144 29.52 -11.40 -2.39
N LEU A 145 29.24 -12.02 -1.23
CA LEU A 145 30.12 -12.27 -0.09
C LEU A 145 31.16 -11.17 0.18
N HIS A 146 31.11 -10.58 1.39
CA HIS A 146 32.08 -9.63 1.96
C HIS A 146 33.59 -10.00 1.83
N ASN A 147 33.92 -11.19 1.32
CA ASN A 147 35.27 -11.70 1.11
C ASN A 147 35.64 -11.99 -0.35
N ILE A 148 34.82 -11.63 -1.35
CA ILE A 148 35.16 -11.82 -2.77
C ILE A 148 35.42 -10.48 -3.43
N THR A 149 36.70 -10.21 -3.71
CA THR A 149 37.10 -9.07 -4.53
C THR A 149 36.78 -9.39 -5.99
N GLN A 150 35.71 -8.80 -6.51
CA GLN A 150 35.31 -8.97 -7.90
C GLN A 150 36.06 -7.97 -8.78
N PHE A 151 36.78 -8.49 -9.78
CA PHE A 151 37.43 -7.69 -10.80
C PHE A 151 36.80 -7.95 -12.15
N PHE A 152 36.60 -6.89 -12.93
CA PHE A 152 36.19 -6.96 -14.32
C PHE A 152 37.31 -6.37 -15.18
N ILE A 153 37.81 -7.15 -16.15
CA ILE A 153 38.74 -6.65 -17.16
C ILE A 153 37.99 -6.55 -18.48
N ARG A 154 37.92 -5.32 -19.00
CA ARG A 154 37.35 -5.07 -20.33
C ARG A 154 38.43 -5.35 -21.38
N CYS A 155 38.33 -6.48 -22.07
CA CYS A 155 39.21 -6.78 -23.20
C CYS A 155 38.73 -6.02 -24.45
N TYR A 156 39.69 -5.46 -25.19
CA TYR A 156 39.50 -5.07 -26.59
C TYR A 156 40.02 -6.20 -27.48
N ASP A 157 39.36 -6.41 -28.61
CA ASP A 157 39.73 -7.44 -29.58
C ASP A 157 41.18 -7.20 -30.05
N GLN A 158 42.02 -8.23 -29.93
CA GLN A 158 43.35 -8.18 -30.52
C GLN A 158 43.15 -8.31 -32.03
N GLN A 159 43.28 -7.19 -32.74
CA GLN A 159 43.36 -7.20 -34.20
C GLN A 159 44.26 -8.36 -34.66
N GLN A 160 43.66 -9.23 -35.46
CA GLN A 160 44.33 -10.17 -36.35
C GLN A 160 45.55 -9.48 -36.98
N ASN A 161 46.75 -9.92 -36.63
CA ASN A 161 47.97 -9.67 -37.41
C ASN A 161 49.10 -10.57 -36.90
N ILE A 162 49.18 -11.79 -37.44
CA ILE A 162 50.40 -12.38 -38.03
C ILE A 162 49.97 -13.20 -39.24
#